data_AF-A0A6G5R1W0-F1
#
_entry.id   AF-A0A6G5R1W0-F1
#
_cell.length_a   1.000
_cell.length_b   1.000
_cell.length_c   1.000
_cell.angle_alpha   90.00
_cell.angle_beta   90.00
_cell.angle_gamma   90.00
#
_symmetry.space_group_name_H-M   'P 1'
#
loop_
_entity.id
_entity.type
_entity.pdbx_description
1 polymer ?
#
loop_
_entity_poly.entity_id
_entity_poly.type
_entity_poly.pdbx_seq_one_letter_code
_entity_poly.pdbx_strand_id
1 'polypeptide(L)'
;MRTYDEILQDIKKLAKVSSNKELCEFLDIPYKNLNMWQYRGVIPAKKLIEIADKLNASVDLLINGDTNSTNLPKQTPAHNPKLQSEVFKEFLELFKEYGNDKLLLPIIDKLKEIERISKE
;
A
#
# COMPACT_ATOMS: atom_id res chain seq x y z
N MET A 1 -17.66 0.77 12.87
CA MET A 1 -16.52 1.71 12.97
C MET A 1 -15.38 0.92 13.61
N ARG A 2 -14.18 0.91 13.02
CA ARG A 2 -13.03 0.22 13.62
C ARG A 2 -12.62 0.90 14.93
N THR A 3 -12.13 0.10 15.85
CA THR A 3 -11.60 0.57 17.12
C THR A 3 -10.16 1.06 16.95
N TYR A 4 -9.71 1.90 17.89
CA TYR A 4 -8.32 2.36 17.93
C TYR A 4 -7.33 1.19 17.94
N ASP A 5 -7.60 0.15 18.71
CA ASP A 5 -6.69 -0.98 18.86
C ASP A 5 -6.55 -1.80 17.58
N GLU A 6 -7.63 -1.97 16.80
CA GLU A 6 -7.58 -2.63 15.49
C GLU A 6 -6.70 -1.85 14.51
N ILE A 7 -6.91 -0.53 14.43
CA ILE A 7 -6.12 0.36 13.55
C ILE A 7 -4.64 0.34 13.98
N LEU A 8 -4.37 0.40 15.29
CA LEU A 8 -3.00 0.38 15.81
C LEU A 8 -2.30 -0.95 15.51
N GLN A 9 -3.00 -2.08 15.62
CA GLN A 9 -2.45 -3.40 15.28
C GLN A 9 -2.09 -3.50 13.80
N ASP A 10 -2.93 -3.00 12.91
CA ASP A 10 -2.65 -3.03 11.46
C ASP A 10 -1.47 -2.11 11.11
N ILE A 11 -1.40 -0.91 11.72
CA ILE A 11 -0.24 -0.02 11.60
C ILE A 11 1.05 -0.72 12.06
N LYS A 12 1.03 -1.44 13.18
CA LYS A 12 2.20 -2.19 13.68
C LYS A 12 2.63 -3.30 12.73
N LYS A 13 1.67 -4.05 12.18
CA LYS A 13 1.94 -5.12 11.19
C LYS A 13 2.58 -4.54 9.92
N LEU A 14 2.03 -3.43 9.41
CA LEU A 14 2.57 -2.73 8.24
C LEU A 14 3.98 -2.20 8.49
N ALA A 15 4.22 -1.63 9.67
CA ALA A 15 5.54 -1.14 10.10
C ALA A 15 6.52 -2.27 10.47
N LYS A 16 6.06 -3.53 10.56
CA LYS A 16 6.82 -4.70 11.04
C LYS A 16 7.44 -4.49 12.43
N VAL A 17 6.73 -3.81 13.31
CA VAL A 17 7.15 -3.53 14.70
C VAL A 17 6.25 -4.25 15.70
N SER A 18 6.81 -4.56 16.87
CA SER A 18 6.07 -5.27 17.93
C SER A 18 5.66 -4.34 19.08
N SER A 19 6.44 -3.27 19.29
CA SER A 19 6.26 -2.34 20.40
C SER A 19 5.69 -0.99 19.96
N ASN A 20 4.91 -0.36 20.84
CA ASN A 20 4.47 1.02 20.67
C ASN A 20 5.65 1.99 20.60
N LYS A 21 6.77 1.67 21.27
CA LYS A 21 7.97 2.49 21.27
C LYS A 21 8.66 2.47 19.90
N GLU A 22 8.87 1.27 19.36
CA GLU A 22 9.41 1.07 18.00
C GLU A 22 8.52 1.74 16.95
N LEU A 23 7.20 1.65 17.12
CA LEU A 23 6.27 2.33 16.22
C LEU A 23 6.42 3.85 16.26
N CYS A 24 6.58 4.43 17.46
CA CYS A 24 6.79 5.87 17.62
C CYS A 24 8.09 6.33 16.96
N GLU A 25 9.15 5.54 17.10
CA GLU A 25 10.45 5.77 16.46
C GLU A 25 10.33 5.68 14.93
N PHE A 26 9.66 4.64 14.41
CA PHE A 26 9.43 4.46 12.98
C PHE A 26 8.61 5.60 12.36
N LEU A 27 7.55 6.02 13.05
CA LEU A 27 6.67 7.10 12.59
C LEU A 27 7.23 8.50 12.86
N ASP A 28 8.33 8.61 13.60
CA ASP A 28 8.90 9.88 14.08
C ASP A 28 7.86 10.72 14.83
N ILE A 29 7.18 10.10 15.81
CA ILE A 29 6.18 10.75 16.66
C ILE A 29 6.54 10.61 18.14
N PRO A 30 6.30 11.65 18.96
CA PRO A 30 6.43 11.52 20.40
C PRO A 30 5.46 10.49 20.98
N TYR A 31 5.93 9.64 21.90
CA TYR A 31 5.10 8.63 22.58
C TYR A 31 3.85 9.21 23.27
N LYS A 32 3.96 10.46 23.75
CA LYS A 32 2.83 11.21 24.33
C LYS A 32 1.64 11.34 23.38
N ASN A 33 1.89 11.44 22.08
CA ASN A 33 0.84 11.55 21.07
C ASN A 33 0.08 10.23 20.96
N LEU A 34 0.79 9.11 20.94
CA LEU A 34 0.19 7.78 20.88
C LEU A 34 -0.70 7.53 22.11
N ASN A 35 -0.21 7.85 23.32
CA ASN A 35 -1.02 7.77 24.55
C ASN A 35 -2.27 8.66 24.48
N MET A 36 -2.17 9.86 23.91
CA MET A 36 -3.31 10.77 23.77
C MET A 36 -4.36 10.22 22.80
N TRP A 37 -3.93 9.59 21.70
CA TRP A 37 -4.84 8.97 20.73
C TRP A 37 -5.52 7.73 21.30
N GLN A 38 -4.78 6.92 22.08
CA GLN A 38 -5.35 5.80 22.82
C GLN A 38 -6.40 6.27 23.83
N TYR A 39 -6.10 7.30 24.63
CA TYR A 39 -7.05 7.85 25.60
C TYR A 39 -8.33 8.38 24.92
N ARG A 40 -8.20 8.99 23.73
CA ARG A 40 -9.34 9.48 22.95
C ARG A 40 -10.04 8.38 22.13
N GLY A 41 -9.47 7.18 22.07
CA GLY A 41 -9.96 6.08 21.23
C GLY A 41 -9.94 6.37 19.73
N VAL A 42 -9.16 7.35 19.27
CA VAL A 42 -9.13 7.77 17.86
C VAL A 42 -7.78 8.35 17.45
N ILE A 43 -7.31 7.96 16.27
CA ILE A 43 -6.16 8.58 15.61
C ILE A 43 -6.68 9.73 14.73
N PRO A 44 -6.10 10.95 14.84
CA PRO A 44 -6.50 12.06 13.98
C PRO A 44 -6.36 11.72 12.49
N ALA A 45 -7.37 12.05 11.67
CA ALA A 45 -7.40 11.72 10.25
C ALA A 45 -6.15 12.21 9.49
N LYS A 46 -5.69 13.43 9.79
CA LYS A 46 -4.45 13.97 9.22
C LYS A 46 -3.23 13.09 9.52
N LYS A 47 -3.15 12.54 10.74
CA LYS A 47 -2.06 11.65 11.14
C LYS A 47 -2.18 10.27 10.51
N LEU A 48 -3.39 9.75 10.35
CA LEU A 48 -3.64 8.52 9.57
C LEU A 48 -3.12 8.64 8.13
N ILE A 49 -3.33 9.79 7.47
CA ILE A 49 -2.81 10.05 6.12
C ILE A 49 -1.29 10.08 6.11
N GLU A 50 -0.65 10.80 7.04
CA GLU A 50 0.81 10.85 7.16
C GLU A 50 1.42 9.47 7.45
N ILE A 51 0.76 8.66 8.29
CA ILE A 51 1.19 7.28 8.61
C ILE A 51 1.05 6.38 7.38
N ALA A 52 -0.07 6.48 6.65
CA ALA A 52 -0.30 5.73 5.43
C ALA A 52 0.76 6.04 4.37
N ASP A 53 1.10 7.32 4.20
CA ASP A 53 2.16 7.76 3.28
C ASP A 53 3.53 7.19 3.68
N LYS A 54 3.91 7.28 4.97
CA LYS A 54 5.15 6.69 5.48
C LYS A 54 5.23 5.17 5.32
N LEU A 55 4.10 4.48 5.45
CA LEU A 55 3.99 3.03 5.32
C LEU A 55 3.78 2.57 3.89
N ASN A 56 3.67 3.50 2.93
CA ASN A 56 3.24 3.23 1.56
C ASN A 56 1.95 2.37 1.51
N ALA A 57 1.02 2.66 2.41
CA ALA A 57 -0.26 1.97 2.57
C ALA A 57 -1.43 2.87 2.16
N SER A 58 -2.58 2.27 1.83
CA SER A 58 -3.79 3.05 1.55
C SER A 58 -4.44 3.53 2.84
N VAL A 59 -4.87 4.79 2.88
CA VAL A 59 -5.64 5.35 3.99
C VAL A 59 -6.96 4.59 4.20
N ASP A 60 -7.61 4.17 3.12
CA ASP A 60 -8.80 3.32 3.18
C ASP A 60 -8.53 1.98 3.87
N LEU A 61 -7.32 1.43 3.72
CA LEU A 61 -6.90 0.20 4.40
C LEU A 61 -6.64 0.43 5.90
N LEU A 62 -6.39 1.65 6.35
CA LEU A 62 -6.30 1.94 7.78
C LEU A 62 -7.69 2.24 8.38
N ILE A 63 -8.60 2.86 7.62
CA ILE A 63 -9.92 3.29 8.10
C ILE A 63 -10.96 2.17 8.02
N ASN A 64 -11.08 1.53 6.86
CA ASN A 64 -12.04 0.45 6.60
C ASN A 64 -11.40 -0.92 6.83
N GLY A 65 -10.09 -0.95 6.64
CA GLY A 65 -9.16 -2.08 6.53
C GLY A 65 -9.58 -3.23 5.68
N ASP A 66 -8.72 -4.25 5.66
CA ASP A 66 -8.73 -5.27 4.61
C ASP A 66 -10.07 -5.99 4.56
N THR A 67 -10.94 -5.55 3.65
CA THR A 67 -12.14 -6.28 3.25
C THR A 67 -11.80 -7.39 2.26
N ASN A 68 -10.53 -7.53 1.86
CA ASN A 68 -10.07 -8.61 1.01
C ASN A 68 -8.69 -9.09 1.46
N SER A 69 -8.69 -10.15 2.27
CA SER A 69 -7.57 -11.09 2.36
C SER A 69 -7.19 -11.56 0.96
N THR A 70 -6.21 -10.91 0.33
CA THR A 70 -5.43 -11.53 -0.74
C THR A 70 -4.05 -10.90 -0.76
N ASN A 71 -3.08 -11.71 -0.39
CA ASN A 71 -1.65 -11.45 -0.45
C ASN A 71 -1.25 -10.96 -1.85
N LEU A 72 -1.23 -9.65 -2.07
CA LEU A 72 -0.36 -9.03 -3.06
C LEU A 72 0.50 -7.99 -2.34
N PRO A 73 1.84 -8.07 -2.42
CA PRO A 73 2.68 -6.96 -2.01
C PRO A 73 2.34 -5.77 -2.91
N LYS A 74 1.52 -4.83 -2.41
CA LYS A 74 1.29 -3.54 -3.06
C LYS A 74 2.55 -2.70 -2.93
N GLN A 75 3.56 -3.03 -3.74
CA GLN A 75 4.41 -2.00 -4.30
C GLN A 75 3.50 -1.20 -5.23
N THR A 76 2.85 -0.15 -4.73
CA THR A 76 2.36 0.92 -5.60
C THR A 76 3.57 1.79 -5.92
N PRO A 77 4.07 1.80 -7.17
CA PRO A 77 4.94 2.88 -7.61
C PRO A 77 4.06 4.13 -7.66
N ALA A 78 4.64 5.27 -7.27
CA ALA A 78 4.08 6.61 -7.39
C ALA A 78 3.14 6.75 -8.60
N HIS A 79 1.93 7.23 -8.33
CA HIS A 79 0.84 7.62 -9.24
C HIS A 79 1.16 7.62 -10.75
N ASN A 80 1.34 6.44 -11.35
CA ASN A 80 1.64 6.33 -12.78
C ASN A 80 0.31 6.16 -13.54
N PRO A 81 -0.18 7.15 -14.28
CA PRO A 81 -1.52 7.12 -14.88
C PRO A 81 -1.73 5.93 -15.82
N LYS A 82 -0.66 5.39 -16.42
CA LYS A 82 -0.70 4.18 -17.26
C LYS A 82 -1.11 2.92 -16.48
N LEU A 83 -0.69 2.81 -15.20
CA LEU A 83 -1.03 1.69 -14.31
C LEU A 83 -2.46 1.79 -13.75
N GLN A 84 -3.14 2.93 -13.94
CA GLN A 84 -4.53 3.13 -13.51
C GLN A 84 -5.54 3.05 -14.66
N SER A 85 -5.07 2.92 -15.90
CA SER A 85 -5.96 2.83 -17.06
C SER A 85 -6.87 1.60 -16.96
N GLU A 86 -8.13 1.77 -17.35
CA GLU A 86 -9.14 0.71 -17.34
C GLU A 86 -8.69 -0.49 -18.18
N VAL A 87 -8.05 -0.22 -19.32
CA VAL A 87 -7.41 -1.22 -20.20
C VAL A 87 -6.33 -2.03 -19.48
N PHE A 88 -5.48 -1.39 -18.67
CA PHE A 88 -4.44 -2.11 -17.94
C PHE A 88 -5.01 -2.98 -16.81
N LYS A 89 -6.10 -2.54 -16.18
CA LYS A 89 -6.82 -3.35 -15.17
C LYS A 89 -7.44 -4.58 -15.82
N GLU A 90 -8.12 -4.41 -16.95
CA GLU A 90 -8.69 -5.52 -17.72
C GLU A 90 -7.60 -6.52 -18.15
N PHE A 91 -6.46 -6.03 -18.64
CA PHE A 91 -5.31 -6.88 -18.95
C PHE A 91 -4.85 -7.71 -17.73
N LEU A 92 -4.75 -7.10 -16.54
CA LEU A 92 -4.33 -7.82 -15.33
C LEU A 92 -5.34 -8.89 -14.90
N GLU A 93 -6.63 -8.65 -15.05
CA GLU A 93 -7.66 -9.63 -14.74
C GLU A 93 -7.59 -10.82 -15.69
N LEU A 94 -7.53 -10.56 -16.99
CA LEU A 94 -7.40 -11.61 -18.01
C LEU A 94 -6.09 -12.39 -17.88
N PHE A 95 -4.98 -11.70 -17.57
CA PHE A 95 -3.70 -12.36 -17.40
C PHE A 95 -3.65 -13.22 -16.12
N LYS A 96 -4.35 -12.85 -15.05
CA LYS A 96 -4.46 -13.71 -13.86
C LYS A 96 -5.23 -15.00 -14.13
N GLU A 97 -6.25 -14.93 -14.97
CA GLU A 97 -7.13 -16.06 -15.24
C GLU A 97 -6.61 -16.97 -16.36
N TYR A 98 -5.99 -16.40 -17.40
CA TYR A 98 -5.58 -17.12 -18.61
C TYR A 98 -4.10 -16.93 -18.98
N GLY A 99 -3.37 -16.09 -18.27
CA GLY A 99 -1.99 -15.74 -18.59
C GLY A 99 -0.99 -16.85 -18.27
N ASN A 100 0.13 -16.85 -18.98
CA ASN A 100 1.31 -17.65 -18.68
C ASN A 100 2.57 -16.94 -19.17
N ASP A 101 3.72 -17.35 -18.64
CA ASP A 101 5.01 -16.71 -18.94
C ASP A 101 5.37 -16.76 -20.44
N LYS A 102 4.93 -17.78 -21.18
CA LYS A 102 5.19 -17.89 -22.63
C LYS A 102 4.45 -16.83 -23.43
N LEU A 103 3.31 -16.35 -22.97
CA LEU A 103 2.57 -15.23 -23.56
C LEU A 103 3.16 -13.89 -23.17
N LEU A 104 3.73 -13.79 -21.96
CA LEU A 104 4.30 -12.54 -21.44
C LEU A 104 5.67 -12.22 -22.06
N LEU A 105 6.49 -13.23 -22.34
CA LEU A 105 7.84 -13.08 -22.90
C LEU A 105 7.86 -12.23 -24.20
N PRO A 106 7.07 -12.53 -25.24
CA PRO A 106 7.03 -11.72 -26.46
C PRO A 106 6.58 -10.27 -26.22
N ILE A 107 5.67 -10.06 -25.26
CA ILE A 107 5.17 -8.72 -24.91
C ILE A 107 6.30 -7.92 -24.25
N ILE A 108 7.04 -8.53 -23.33
CA ILE A 108 8.20 -7.91 -22.66
C ILE A 108 9.27 -7.52 -23.69
N ASP A 109 9.58 -8.40 -24.65
CA ASP A 109 10.60 -8.13 -25.65
C ASP A 109 10.23 -6.92 -26.52
N LYS A 110 8.96 -6.81 -26.93
CA LYS A 110 8.45 -5.62 -27.64
C LYS A 110 8.57 -4.34 -26.80
N LEU A 111 8.28 -4.41 -25.50
CA LEU A 111 8.41 -3.25 -24.61
C LEU A 111 9.86 -2.80 -24.46
N LYS A 112 10.81 -3.74 -24.39
CA LYS A 112 12.25 -3.44 -24.36
C LYS A 112 12.75 -2.82 -25.66
N GLU A 113 12.21 -3.24 -26.80
CA GLU A 113 12.53 -2.63 -28.09
C GLU A 113 12.07 -1.17 -28.16
N ILE A 114 10.84 -0.89 -27.73
CA ILE A 114 10.32 0.48 -27.62
C ILE A 114 11.16 1.32 -26.64
N GLU A 115 11.57 0.74 -25.51
CA GLU A 115 12.44 1.42 -24.55
C GLU A 115 13.77 1.84 -25.16
N ARG A 116 14.38 0.98 -25.99
CA ARG A 116 15.63 1.28 -26.70
C ARG A 116 15.43 2.43 -27.70
N ILE A 117 14.39 2.35 -28.53
CA ILE A 117 14.07 3.37 -29.54
C ILE A 117 13.78 4.73 -28.88
N SER A 118 13.18 4.75 -27.70
CA SER A 118 12.85 6.00 -26.99
C SER A 118 14.06 6.69 -26.33
N LYS A 119 15.23 6.04 -26.28
CA LYS A 119 16.44 6.56 -25.62
C LYS A 119 17.56 6.97 -26.61
N GLU A 120 17.40 6.70 -27.90
CA GLU A 120 18.22 7.23 -29.02
C GLU A 120 17.67 8.58 -29.50
#